data_AF-A0A7V5P3J1-F1
#
_entry.id   AF-A0A7V5P3J1-F1
#
_cell.length_a   1.000
_cell.length_b   1.000
_cell.length_c   1.000
_cell.angle_alpha   90.00
_cell.angle_beta   90.00
_cell.angle_gamma   90.00
#
_symmetry.space_group_name_H-M   'P 1'
#
loop_
_entity.id
_entity.type
_entity.pdbx_description
1 polymer ?
#
loop_
_entity_poly.entity_id
_entity_poly.type
_entity_poly.pdbx_seq_one_letter_code
_entity_poly.pdbx_strand_id
1 'polypeptide(L)'
;MRRFRCPAFFSTVNINFDGEVMPCCVWGATELSAGNIKDKGLVDILSSEKAKEVVKYIFEKGCYNRCYNSMLPEFSDMFNEDFIL
;
A
#
# COMPACT_ATOMS: atom_id res chain seq x y z
N MET A 1 17.21 -9.49 -9.07
CA MET A 1 16.57 -9.35 -7.75
C MET A 1 15.24 -8.61 -7.93
N ARG A 2 14.11 -9.21 -7.56
CA ARG A 2 12.82 -8.50 -7.51
C ARG A 2 12.89 -7.58 -6.29
N ARG A 3 13.08 -6.28 -6.52
CA ARG A 3 13.04 -5.26 -5.45
C ARG A 3 11.64 -5.28 -4.84
N PHE A 4 11.52 -5.78 -3.62
CA PHE A 4 10.30 -5.68 -2.84
C PHE A 4 10.11 -4.19 -2.54
N ARG A 5 9.01 -3.54 -2.97
CA ARG A 5 8.90 -2.06 -2.89
C ARG A 5 8.05 -1.55 -1.72
N CYS A 6 7.18 -2.36 -1.12
CA CYS A 6 6.36 -1.94 0.02
C CYS A 6 5.77 -3.16 0.77
N PRO A 7 6.09 -3.42 2.05
CA PRO A 7 5.41 -4.48 2.82
C PRO A 7 3.99 -4.12 3.26
N ALA A 8 3.65 -2.83 3.27
CA ALA A 8 2.48 -2.31 3.97
C ALA A 8 1.16 -2.86 3.43
N PHE A 9 1.11 -3.27 2.16
CA PHE A 9 -0.10 -3.84 1.58
C PHE A 9 -0.48 -5.23 2.15
N PHE A 10 0.43 -5.91 2.86
CA PHE A 10 0.13 -7.17 3.53
C PHE A 10 -0.40 -7.01 4.96
N SER A 11 -0.05 -5.91 5.63
CA SER A 11 -0.28 -5.75 7.07
C SER A 11 -1.09 -4.51 7.44
N THR A 12 -1.34 -3.61 6.50
CA THR A 12 -2.02 -2.34 6.76
C THR A 12 -3.09 -2.04 5.73
N VAL A 13 -4.14 -1.38 6.20
CA VAL A 13 -5.19 -0.79 5.37
C VAL A 13 -5.48 0.60 5.93
N ASN A 14 -5.62 1.58 5.04
CA ASN A 14 -6.13 2.90 5.39
C ASN A 14 -7.58 3.02 4.96
N ILE A 15 -8.37 3.70 5.79
CA ILE A 15 -9.74 4.09 5.48
C ILE A 15 -9.85 5.59 5.67
N ASN A 16 -10.12 6.33 4.60
CA ASN A 16 -10.33 7.77 4.67
C ASN A 16 -11.67 8.12 5.35
N PHE A 17 -11.84 9.38 5.74
CA PHE A 17 -13.05 9.88 6.40
C PHE A 17 -14.33 9.71 5.56
N ASP A 18 -14.19 9.63 4.24
CA ASP A 18 -15.28 9.40 3.30
C ASP A 18 -15.54 7.91 3.01
N GLY A 19 -14.79 7.02 3.66
CA GLY A 19 -14.92 5.58 3.57
C GLY A 19 -14.08 4.92 2.46
N GLU A 20 -13.29 5.68 1.71
CA GLU A 20 -12.38 5.07 0.73
C GLU A 20 -11.34 4.19 1.41
N VAL A 21 -11.11 3.01 0.84
CA VAL A 21 -10.20 1.98 1.36
C VAL A 21 -8.98 1.90 0.47
N MET A 22 -7.79 2.06 1.05
CA MET A 22 -6.52 1.90 0.35
C MET A 22 -5.71 0.75 0.98
N PRO A 23 -5.25 -0.25 0.21
CA PRO A 23 -4.31 -1.27 0.68
C PRO A 23 -2.88 -0.69 0.75
N CYS A 24 -2.74 0.49 1.36
CA CYS A 24 -1.52 1.29 1.42
C CYS A 24 -1.48 2.05 2.76
N CYS A 25 -0.29 2.23 3.34
CA CYS A 25 -0.10 2.99 4.58
C CYS A 25 -0.15 4.53 4.39
N VAL A 26 -0.18 5.03 3.16
CA VAL A 26 -0.18 6.47 2.86
C VAL A 26 -1.59 7.04 2.93
N TRP A 27 -1.74 8.11 3.72
CA TRP A 27 -2.98 8.87 3.86
C TRP A 27 -3.26 9.71 2.61
N GLY A 28 -4.52 9.81 2.22
CA GLY A 28 -4.94 10.70 1.12
C GLY A 28 -4.53 10.26 -0.29
N ALA A 29 -3.97 9.07 -0.47
CA ALA A 29 -3.67 8.48 -1.78
C ALA A 29 -4.94 7.90 -2.44
N THR A 30 -5.94 8.75 -2.68
CA THR A 30 -7.26 8.36 -3.22
C THR A 30 -7.16 7.70 -4.60
N GLU A 31 -6.09 7.97 -5.36
CA GLU A 31 -5.79 7.28 -6.61
C GLU A 31 -5.46 5.78 -6.44
N LEU A 32 -5.13 5.36 -5.21
CA LEU A 32 -4.90 3.98 -4.81
C LEU A 32 -6.14 3.36 -4.11
N SER A 33 -7.31 3.99 -4.22
CA SER A 33 -8.57 3.50 -3.67
C SER A 33 -8.95 2.16 -4.30
N ALA A 34 -9.09 1.12 -3.48
CA ALA A 34 -9.57 -0.20 -3.86
C ALA A 34 -11.10 -0.32 -3.79
N GLY A 35 -11.79 0.63 -3.17
CA GLY A 35 -13.24 0.63 -2.99
C GLY A 35 -13.67 1.52 -1.82
N ASN A 36 -14.95 1.49 -1.46
CA ASN A 36 -15.49 2.24 -0.34
C ASN A 36 -16.28 1.34 0.62
N ILE A 37 -16.05 1.46 1.92
CA ILE A 37 -16.73 0.66 2.95
C ILE A 37 -18.24 0.88 3.02
N LYS A 38 -18.73 1.98 2.43
CA LYS A 38 -20.17 2.26 2.32
C LYS A 38 -20.88 1.31 1.35
N ASP A 39 -20.13 0.74 0.39
CA ASP A 39 -20.70 -0.09 -0.67
C ASP A 39 -20.52 -1.59 -0.40
N LYS A 40 -19.36 -1.98 0.17
CA LYS A 40 -18.97 -3.38 0.37
C LYS A 40 -18.20 -3.57 1.66
N GLY A 41 -18.19 -4.79 2.18
CA GLY A 41 -17.38 -5.16 3.32
C GLY A 41 -15.88 -5.08 3.01
N LEU A 42 -15.06 -4.83 4.05
CA LEU A 42 -13.62 -4.65 3.91
C LEU A 42 -12.92 -5.86 3.25
N VAL A 43 -13.34 -7.08 3.62
CA VAL A 43 -12.80 -8.32 3.05
C VAL A 43 -13.09 -8.40 1.55
N ASP A 44 -14.32 -8.05 1.12
CA ASP A 44 -14.71 -8.08 -0.29
C ASP A 44 -13.93 -7.03 -1.10
N ILE A 45 -13.71 -5.85 -0.52
CA ILE A 45 -12.91 -4.78 -1.13
C ILE A 45 -11.46 -5.26 -1.32
N LEU A 46 -10.82 -5.75 -0.26
CA LEU A 46 -9.42 -6.16 -0.29
C LEU A 46 -9.16 -7.43 -1.11
N SER A 47 -10.18 -8.26 -1.32
CA SER A 47 -10.10 -9.47 -2.16
C SER A 47 -10.42 -9.19 -3.64
N SER A 48 -10.85 -7.97 -3.97
CA SER A 48 -11.28 -7.60 -5.32
C SER A 48 -10.12 -7.55 -6.32
N GLU A 49 -10.44 -7.70 -7.61
CA GLU A 49 -9.45 -7.51 -8.69
C GLU A 49 -8.85 -6.10 -8.67
N LYS A 50 -9.66 -5.08 -8.35
CA LYS A 50 -9.18 -3.70 -8.20
C LYS A 50 -8.11 -3.58 -7.12
N ALA A 51 -8.31 -4.21 -5.95
CA ALA A 51 -7.29 -4.23 -4.90
C ALA A 51 -6.00 -4.92 -5.37
N LYS A 52 -6.10 -6.04 -6.09
CA LYS A 52 -4.94 -6.73 -6.66
C LYS A 52 -4.19 -5.86 -7.67
N GLU A 53 -4.90 -5.13 -8.51
CA GLU A 53 -4.31 -4.18 -9.47
C GLU A 53 -3.57 -3.03 -8.76
N VAL A 54 -4.17 -2.45 -7.72
CA VAL A 54 -3.53 -1.42 -6.89
C VAL A 54 -2.26 -1.97 -6.23
N VAL A 55 -2.33 -3.15 -5.62
CA VAL A 55 -1.16 -3.79 -4.99
C VAL A 55 -0.06 -4.06 -6.01
N LYS A 56 -0.42 -4.58 -7.19
CA LYS A 56 0.53 -4.81 -8.29
C LYS A 56 1.17 -3.50 -8.76
N TYR A 57 0.39 -2.44 -8.91
CA TYR A 57 0.87 -1.11 -9.27
C TYR A 57 1.89 -0.58 -8.25
N ILE A 58 1.55 -0.63 -6.95
CA ILE A 58 2.45 -0.22 -5.86
C ILE A 58 3.75 -1.04 -5.87
N PHE A 59 3.64 -2.36 -6.10
CA PHE A 59 4.80 -3.25 -6.17
C PHE A 59 5.72 -2.92 -7.37
N GLU A 60 5.16 -2.67 -8.55
CA GLU A 60 5.92 -2.43 -9.78
C GLU A 60 6.50 -1.02 -9.89
N LYS A 61 5.71 0.00 -9.51
CA LYS A 61 6.05 1.41 -9.70
C LYS A 61 6.60 2.08 -8.45
N GLY A 62 6.35 1.49 -7.28
CA GLY A 62 6.52 2.20 -6.01
C GLY A 62 5.43 3.24 -5.81
N CYS A 63 5.21 3.67 -4.56
CA CYS A 63 4.26 4.74 -4.25
C CYS A 63 4.88 6.11 -4.59
N TYR A 64 4.08 7.03 -5.13
CA TYR A 64 4.48 8.38 -5.56
C TYR A 64 5.28 9.16 -4.49
N ASN A 65 4.95 8.98 -3.21
CA ASN A 65 5.55 9.72 -2.09
C ASN A 65 6.83 9.11 -1.50
N ARG A 66 7.55 8.22 -2.22
CA ARG A 66 8.74 7.53 -1.69
C ARG A 66 8.50 7.02 -0.27
N CYS A 67 7.49 6.17 -0.11
CA CYS A 67 7.24 5.36 1.07
C CYS A 67 7.60 6.05 2.41
N TYR A 68 6.65 6.78 3.01
CA TYR A 68 6.72 7.15 4.42
C TYR A 68 6.51 5.93 5.34
N ASN A 69 7.01 4.75 4.95
CA ASN A 69 7.10 3.65 5.86
C ASN A 69 8.24 4.00 6.81
N SER A 70 7.85 4.46 7.99
CA SER A 70 8.77 4.82 9.06
C SER A 70 9.66 3.66 9.50
N MET A 71 9.44 2.42 9.02
CA MET A 71 10.28 1.26 9.27
C MET A 71 11.32 1.00 8.16
N LEU A 72 11.31 1.77 7.06
CA LEU A 72 12.27 1.57 5.96
C LEU A 72 13.72 1.85 6.37
N PRO A 73 14.04 2.94 7.11
CA PRO A 73 15.38 3.17 7.62
C PRO A 73 15.86 2.00 8.49
N GLU A 74 15.02 1.54 9.42
CA GLU A 74 15.32 0.45 10.35
C GLU A 74 15.48 -0.89 9.62
N PHE A 75 14.67 -1.15 8.60
CA PHE A 75 14.80 -2.34 7.75
C PHE A 75 16.11 -2.29 6.96
N SER A 76 16.41 -1.17 6.32
CA SER A 76 17.65 -0.98 5.57
C SER A 76 18.89 -1.13 6.45
N ASP A 77 18.87 -0.59 7.67
CA ASP A 77 19.94 -0.76 8.65
C ASP A 77 20.08 -2.22 9.12
N MET A 78 18.95 -2.90 9.38
CA MET A 78 18.95 -4.28 9.88
C MET A 78 19.45 -5.30 8.84
N PHE A 79 19.17 -5.06 7.55
CA PHE A 79 19.50 -6.00 6.48
C PHE A 79 20.62 -5.53 5.56
N ASN A 80 21.15 -4.32 5.76
CA ASN A 80 22.15 -3.69 4.91
C ASN A 80 21.75 -3.66 3.42
N GLU A 81 20.48 -3.33 3.16
CA GLU A 81 19.91 -3.23 1.81
C GLU A 81 19.24 -1.87 1.55
N ASP A 82 19.55 -1.25 0.40
CA ASP A 82 18.91 -0.02 -0.06
C ASP A 82 17.60 -0.31 -0.82
N PHE A 83 16.47 0.02 -0.20
CA PHE A 83 15.13 -0.22 -0.75
C PHE A 83 14.64 0.88 -1.71
N ILE A 84 15.33 2.02 -1.76
CA ILE A 84 14.94 3.23 -2.49
C ILE A 84 15.78 3.38 -3.77
N LEU A 85 15.61 2.47 -4.74
CA LEU A 85 16.11 2.63 -6.12
C LEU A 85 15.03 2.29 -7.16
#